data_AF-A0A924ZWC3-F1
#
_entry.id   AF-A0A924ZWC3-F1
#
_cell.length_a   1.000
_cell.length_b   1.000
_cell.length_c   1.000
_cell.angle_alpha   90.00
_cell.angle_beta   90.00
_cell.angle_gamma   90.00
#
_symmetry.space_group_name_H-M   'P 1'
#
loop_
_entity.id
_entity.type
_entity.pdbx_description
1 polymer ?
#
loop_
_entity_poly.entity_id
_entity_poly.type
_entity_poly.pdbx_seq_one_letter_code
_entity_poly.pdbx_strand_id
1 'polypeptide(L)'
;MTSAFDNNNKKKSNQAGFIAAEFLFSFILVISCGMVVFALTFSLMTIEVAQYITWSSARAYSAGNISKGDSEQAGRTKFNNLKAAFPLLSGSAGEWFELSSPTVGKNAGTASGMTIPDPSNRMGEETRHPWAGFSSTLELKLFKSLKLPFLGPITNDESLFKFPLHAFILRNPSQGECIQFFEDRMSAIRNLDDFKSLPSGGTYIPHEDNGC
;
A
#
# COMPACT_ATOMS: atom_id res chain seq x y z
N MET A 1 -30.46 -83.61 24.05
CA MET A 1 -29.57 -82.59 24.66
C MET A 1 -28.61 -82.13 23.58
N THR A 2 -28.99 -81.09 22.85
CA THR A 2 -28.15 -80.42 21.84
C THR A 2 -27.89 -79.02 22.36
N SER A 3 -26.60 -78.72 22.49
CA SER A 3 -26.03 -77.58 23.17
C SER A 3 -26.44 -76.25 22.54
N ALA A 4 -26.97 -75.34 23.36
CA ALA A 4 -27.27 -73.94 23.02
C ALA A 4 -25.99 -73.08 23.02
N PHE A 5 -24.97 -73.51 22.28
CA PHE A 5 -23.72 -72.78 22.05
C PHE A 5 -23.58 -72.55 20.55
N ASP A 6 -24.26 -71.54 19.98
CA ASP A 6 -23.67 -70.75 18.87
C ASP A 6 -24.49 -69.54 18.38
N ASN A 7 -25.16 -68.79 19.26
CA ASN A 7 -25.89 -67.58 18.86
C ASN A 7 -25.30 -66.26 19.38
N ASN A 8 -24.00 -66.25 19.67
CA ASN A 8 -23.27 -65.03 20.03
C ASN A 8 -22.24 -64.65 18.95
N ASN A 9 -22.67 -64.61 17.69
CA ASN A 9 -22.04 -63.75 16.69
C ASN A 9 -22.35 -62.29 17.04
N LYS A 10 -21.69 -61.79 18.11
CA LYS A 10 -21.57 -60.37 18.40
C LYS A 10 -21.03 -59.72 17.12
N LYS A 11 -21.86 -58.90 16.46
CA LYS A 11 -21.43 -57.91 15.46
C LYS A 11 -20.39 -57.00 16.11
N LYS A 12 -19.14 -57.41 16.13
CA LYS A 12 -17.97 -56.57 16.33
C LYS A 12 -17.28 -56.47 14.98
N SER A 13 -17.52 -55.36 14.27
CA SER A 13 -16.47 -54.54 13.67
C SER A 13 -17.05 -53.72 12.52
N ASN A 14 -17.49 -52.50 12.84
CA ASN A 14 -17.45 -51.42 11.85
C ASN A 14 -17.05 -50.09 12.49
N GLN A 15 -16.25 -50.14 13.56
CA GLN A 15 -15.67 -48.95 14.18
C GLN A 15 -14.43 -48.43 13.44
N ALA A 16 -13.77 -49.27 12.63
CA ALA A 16 -12.64 -48.85 11.80
C ALA A 16 -13.03 -47.79 10.76
N GLY A 17 -14.23 -47.90 10.17
CA GLY A 17 -14.75 -46.89 9.24
C GLY A 17 -15.09 -45.56 9.91
N PHE A 18 -15.56 -45.60 11.16
CA PHE A 18 -15.86 -44.40 11.94
C PHE A 18 -14.58 -43.67 12.36
N ILE A 19 -13.57 -44.40 12.83
CA ILE A 19 -12.25 -43.87 13.18
C ILE A 19 -11.55 -43.26 11.95
N ALA A 20 -11.64 -43.91 10.79
CA ALA A 20 -11.04 -43.40 9.54
C ALA A 20 -11.72 -42.10 9.08
N ALA A 21 -13.05 -41.99 9.21
CA ALA A 21 -13.78 -40.77 8.85
C ALA A 21 -13.45 -39.59 9.77
N GLU A 22 -13.39 -39.82 11.09
CA GLU A 22 -12.99 -38.80 12.06
C GLU A 22 -11.55 -38.33 11.82
N PHE A 23 -10.63 -39.27 11.59
CA PHE A 23 -9.24 -38.94 11.26
C PHE A 23 -9.13 -38.10 9.98
N LEU A 24 -9.83 -38.50 8.91
CA LEU A 24 -9.80 -37.78 7.63
C LEU A 24 -10.41 -36.38 7.75
N PHE A 25 -11.48 -36.23 8.53
CA PHE A 25 -12.07 -34.92 8.84
C PHE A 25 -11.10 -34.03 9.61
N SER A 26 -10.50 -34.54 10.71
CA SER A 26 -9.52 -33.80 11.49
C SER A 26 -8.28 -33.42 10.67
N PHE A 27 -7.80 -34.31 9.81
CA PHE A 27 -6.66 -34.05 8.95
C PHE A 27 -6.94 -32.93 7.94
N ILE A 28 -8.11 -32.97 7.30
CA ILE A 28 -8.53 -31.90 6.37
C ILE A 28 -8.71 -30.57 7.11
N LEU A 29 -9.23 -30.58 8.33
CA LEU A 29 -9.39 -29.38 9.15
C LEU A 29 -8.02 -28.76 9.46
N VAL A 30 -7.03 -29.57 9.88
CA VAL A 30 -5.66 -29.11 10.14
C VAL A 30 -5.02 -28.52 8.89
N ILE A 31 -5.13 -29.18 7.74
CA ILE A 31 -4.62 -28.64 6.47
C ILE A 31 -5.31 -27.32 6.11
N SER A 32 -6.63 -27.26 6.25
CA SER A 32 -7.42 -26.04 5.96
C SER A 32 -6.98 -24.87 6.83
N CYS A 33 -6.76 -25.11 8.12
CA CYS A 33 -6.22 -24.11 9.04
C CYS A 33 -4.81 -23.67 8.60
N GLY A 34 -3.95 -24.62 8.23
CA GLY A 34 -2.62 -24.34 7.69
C GLY A 34 -2.64 -23.47 6.42
N MET A 35 -3.56 -23.74 5.50
CA MET A 35 -3.76 -22.94 4.29
C MET A 35 -4.17 -21.50 4.61
N VAL A 36 -5.06 -21.30 5.59
CA VAL A 36 -5.47 -19.96 6.03
C VAL A 36 -4.30 -19.20 6.65
N VAL A 37 -3.54 -19.84 7.54
CA VAL A 37 -2.37 -19.22 8.17
C VAL A 37 -1.32 -18.85 7.12
N PHE A 38 -1.04 -19.76 6.17
CA PHE A 38 -0.14 -19.48 5.05
C PHE A 38 -0.62 -18.30 4.21
N ALA A 39 -1.90 -18.29 3.81
CA ALA A 39 -2.44 -17.23 2.98
C ALA A 39 -2.36 -15.87 3.68
N LEU A 40 -2.62 -15.81 4.99
CA LEU A 40 -2.50 -14.60 5.79
C LEU A 40 -1.06 -14.11 5.92
N THR A 41 -0.13 -14.98 6.32
CA THR A 41 1.28 -14.58 6.50
C THR A 41 1.93 -14.14 5.19
N PHE A 42 1.65 -14.86 4.11
CA PHE A 42 2.16 -14.53 2.80
C PHE A 42 1.56 -13.23 2.23
N SER A 43 0.28 -12.98 2.51
CA SER A 43 -0.36 -11.70 2.18
C SER A 43 0.23 -10.53 2.96
N LEU A 44 0.46 -10.68 4.26
CA LEU A 44 1.09 -9.65 5.10
C LEU A 44 2.51 -9.32 4.63
N MET A 45 3.31 -10.34 4.29
CA MET A 45 4.62 -10.14 3.69
C MET A 45 4.53 -9.34 2.37
N THR A 46 3.55 -9.66 1.53
CA THR A 46 3.37 -9.00 0.24
C THR A 46 2.92 -7.54 0.40
N ILE A 47 2.09 -7.25 1.40
CA ILE A 47 1.69 -5.89 1.76
C ILE A 47 2.92 -5.04 2.11
N GLU A 48 3.81 -5.54 2.96
CA GLU A 48 5.05 -4.84 3.35
C GLU A 48 5.95 -4.54 2.14
N VAL A 49 6.10 -5.51 1.23
CA VAL A 49 6.85 -5.31 -0.02
C VAL A 49 6.20 -4.20 -0.85
N ALA A 50 4.88 -4.23 -1.04
CA ALA A 50 4.17 -3.22 -1.82
C ALA A 50 4.23 -1.81 -1.18
N GLN A 51 4.17 -1.73 0.15
CA GLN A 51 4.37 -0.49 0.90
C GLN A 51 5.79 0.06 0.70
N TYR A 52 6.81 -0.80 0.78
CA TYR A 52 8.19 -0.41 0.51
C TYR A 52 8.38 0.12 -0.91
N ILE A 53 7.81 -0.56 -1.92
CA ILE A 53 7.88 -0.11 -3.31
C ILE A 53 7.28 1.30 -3.44
N THR A 54 6.08 1.50 -2.89
CA THR A 54 5.36 2.77 -2.96
C THR A 54 6.15 3.89 -2.25
N TRP A 55 6.69 3.62 -1.06
CA TRP A 55 7.50 4.57 -0.30
C TRP A 55 8.85 4.89 -0.96
N SER A 56 9.57 3.87 -1.45
CA SER A 56 10.85 4.05 -2.15
C SER A 56 10.67 4.90 -3.41
N SER A 57 9.57 4.70 -4.13
CA SER A 57 9.21 5.46 -5.33
C SER A 57 8.86 6.91 -5.00
N ALA A 58 8.12 7.15 -3.92
CA ALA A 58 7.88 8.51 -3.42
C ALA A 58 9.19 9.22 -3.07
N ARG A 59 10.16 8.53 -2.46
CA ARG A 59 11.48 9.13 -2.15
C ARG A 59 12.26 9.50 -3.39
N ALA A 60 12.24 8.65 -4.42
CA ALA A 60 12.86 8.95 -5.71
C ALA A 60 12.19 10.15 -6.39
N TYR A 61 10.88 10.31 -6.24
CA TYR A 61 10.16 11.50 -6.68
C TYR A 61 10.61 12.77 -5.93
N SER A 62 10.77 12.70 -4.60
CA SER A 62 11.17 13.84 -3.78
C SER A 62 12.68 14.14 -3.79
N ALA A 63 13.46 13.55 -4.71
CA ALA A 63 14.91 13.73 -4.76
C ALA A 63 15.37 15.09 -5.34
N GLY A 64 14.46 16.02 -5.64
CA GLY A 64 14.79 17.38 -6.08
C GLY A 64 15.38 17.45 -7.50
N ASN A 65 14.70 16.85 -8.48
CA ASN A 65 15.16 16.90 -9.88
C ASN A 65 14.96 18.29 -10.51
N ILE A 66 15.55 18.48 -11.70
CA ILE A 66 15.56 19.74 -12.44
C ILE A 66 14.13 20.27 -12.68
N SER A 67 13.24 19.39 -13.13
CA SER A 67 11.82 19.69 -13.33
C SER A 67 10.90 18.73 -12.56
N LYS A 68 9.65 19.15 -12.38
CA LYS A 68 8.58 18.28 -11.84
C LYS A 68 8.40 17.00 -12.66
N GLY A 69 8.48 17.10 -13.99
CA GLY A 69 8.34 15.94 -14.89
C GLY A 69 9.44 14.90 -14.66
N ASP A 70 10.67 15.34 -14.46
CA ASP A 70 11.82 14.46 -14.16
C ASP A 70 11.64 13.75 -12.82
N SER A 71 11.12 14.46 -11.81
CA SER A 71 10.77 13.86 -10.51
C SER A 71 9.68 12.81 -10.64
N GLU A 72 8.62 13.07 -11.40
CA GLU A 72 7.57 12.07 -11.66
C GLU A 72 8.14 10.84 -12.38
N GLN A 73 9.00 11.05 -13.38
CA GLN A 73 9.61 9.97 -14.14
C GLN A 73 10.60 9.15 -13.31
N ALA A 74 11.40 9.79 -12.44
CA ALA A 74 12.30 9.11 -11.51
C ALA A 74 11.53 8.18 -10.57
N GLY A 75 10.43 8.68 -9.97
CA GLY A 75 9.54 7.88 -9.13
C GLY A 75 8.90 6.72 -9.89
N ARG A 76 8.39 6.95 -11.10
CA ARG A 76 7.76 5.89 -11.93
C ARG A 76 8.76 4.83 -12.34
N THR A 77 9.98 5.24 -12.71
CA THR A 77 11.07 4.33 -13.05
C THR A 77 11.43 3.45 -11.86
N LYS A 78 11.57 4.04 -10.67
CA LYS A 78 11.82 3.28 -9.43
C LYS A 78 10.70 2.29 -9.14
N PHE A 79 9.45 2.72 -9.27
CA PHE A 79 8.28 1.87 -9.05
C PHE A 79 8.26 0.67 -9.98
N ASN A 80 8.44 0.91 -11.29
CA ASN A 80 8.40 -0.14 -12.30
C ASN A 80 9.57 -1.13 -12.12
N ASN A 81 10.78 -0.64 -11.84
CA ASN A 81 11.94 -1.49 -11.61
C ASN A 81 11.75 -2.38 -10.38
N LEU A 82 11.22 -1.84 -9.28
CA LEU A 82 10.97 -2.63 -8.09
C LEU A 82 9.80 -3.60 -8.31
N LYS A 83 8.69 -3.17 -8.92
CA LYS A 83 7.57 -4.06 -9.26
C LYS A 83 8.03 -5.22 -10.14
N ALA A 84 8.88 -4.97 -11.13
CA ALA A 84 9.44 -6.01 -11.99
C ALA A 84 10.33 -7.02 -11.24
N ALA A 85 11.02 -6.58 -10.18
CA ALA A 85 11.81 -7.46 -9.32
C ALA A 85 10.95 -8.39 -8.44
N PHE A 86 9.66 -8.07 -8.28
CA PHE A 86 8.69 -8.87 -7.54
C PHE A 86 7.57 -9.35 -8.48
N PRO A 87 7.82 -10.38 -9.31
CA PRO A 87 6.87 -10.82 -10.35
C PRO A 87 5.52 -11.24 -9.79
N LEU A 88 5.44 -11.64 -8.52
CA LEU A 88 4.19 -11.96 -7.81
C LEU A 88 3.18 -10.79 -7.74
N LEU A 89 3.63 -9.56 -8.01
CA LEU A 89 2.80 -8.34 -8.00
C LEU A 89 2.36 -7.92 -9.42
N SER A 90 2.70 -8.68 -10.47
CA SER A 90 2.50 -8.24 -11.84
C SER A 90 1.02 -8.15 -12.23
N GLY A 91 0.18 -8.97 -11.59
CA GLY A 91 -1.25 -9.07 -11.85
C GLY A 91 -1.58 -9.97 -13.03
N SER A 92 -0.61 -10.73 -13.55
CA SER A 92 -0.81 -11.65 -14.67
C SER A 92 -1.85 -12.74 -14.32
N ALA A 93 -2.46 -13.34 -15.35
CA ALA A 93 -3.53 -14.31 -15.14
C ALA A 93 -3.02 -15.51 -14.33
N GLY A 94 -3.62 -15.74 -13.16
CA GLY A 94 -3.22 -16.80 -12.22
C GLY A 94 -2.31 -16.33 -11.07
N GLU A 95 -1.88 -15.07 -11.05
CA GLU A 95 -1.12 -14.53 -9.92
C GLU A 95 -1.99 -14.22 -8.71
N TRP A 96 -1.38 -14.40 -7.55
CA TRP A 96 -2.01 -14.24 -6.25
C TRP A 96 -2.15 -12.78 -5.81
N PHE A 97 -1.43 -11.85 -6.44
CA PHE A 97 -1.47 -10.44 -6.09
C PHE A 97 -1.35 -9.56 -7.33
N GLU A 98 -1.80 -8.32 -7.19
CA GLU A 98 -1.61 -7.29 -8.20
C GLU A 98 -1.34 -5.95 -7.54
N LEU A 99 -0.24 -5.32 -7.91
CA LEU A 99 0.04 -3.94 -7.54
C LEU A 99 -0.28 -3.03 -8.73
N SER A 100 -1.29 -2.17 -8.59
CA SER A 100 -1.75 -1.30 -9.68
C SER A 100 -0.72 -0.22 -10.04
N SER A 101 -0.86 0.34 -11.24
CA SER A 101 -0.01 1.45 -11.67
C SER A 101 -0.08 2.64 -10.71
N PRO A 102 1.05 3.30 -10.44
CA PRO A 102 1.09 4.35 -9.44
C PRO A 102 0.46 5.64 -9.95
N THR A 103 -0.24 6.30 -9.05
CA THR A 103 -0.67 7.69 -9.17
C THR A 103 0.32 8.58 -8.42
N VAL A 104 0.76 9.66 -9.06
CA VAL A 104 1.83 10.54 -8.55
C VAL A 104 1.26 11.90 -8.21
N GLY A 105 1.73 12.49 -7.11
CA GLY A 105 1.59 13.90 -6.83
C GLY A 105 0.14 14.40 -6.77
N LYS A 106 -0.72 13.66 -6.07
CA LYS A 106 -2.09 14.13 -5.82
C LYS A 106 -2.25 14.51 -4.35
N ASN A 107 -3.05 15.55 -4.11
CA ASN A 107 -3.49 15.92 -2.78
C ASN A 107 -4.21 14.71 -2.14
N ALA A 108 -3.94 14.45 -0.87
CA ALA A 108 -4.44 13.28 -0.15
C ALA A 108 -5.98 13.22 -0.08
N GLY A 109 -6.70 14.28 -0.48
CA GLY A 109 -8.16 14.32 -0.58
C GLY A 109 -8.76 13.92 -1.94
N THR A 110 -8.05 14.07 -3.05
CA THR A 110 -8.63 13.83 -4.41
C THR A 110 -8.23 12.49 -5.02
N ALA A 111 -7.31 11.76 -4.40
CA ALA A 111 -6.74 10.52 -4.95
C ALA A 111 -6.85 9.29 -4.07
N SER A 112 -7.16 9.49 -2.79
CA SER A 112 -6.75 8.51 -1.77
C SER A 112 -7.91 7.94 -0.97
N GLY A 113 -9.15 8.38 -1.23
CA GLY A 113 -10.28 8.07 -0.34
C GLY A 113 -10.10 8.56 1.11
N MET A 114 -9.01 9.28 1.40
CA MET A 114 -8.76 9.92 2.67
C MET A 114 -9.48 11.26 2.67
N THR A 115 -10.45 11.39 3.56
CA THR A 115 -10.96 12.69 3.97
C THR A 115 -9.77 13.47 4.54
N ILE A 116 -9.43 14.63 3.97
CA ILE A 116 -8.48 15.54 4.61
C ILE A 116 -9.11 15.88 5.97
N PRO A 117 -8.55 15.44 7.11
CA PRO A 117 -9.35 15.34 8.34
C PRO A 117 -9.69 16.68 8.96
N ASP A 118 -9.18 17.78 8.45
CA ASP A 118 -9.17 19.02 9.21
C ASP A 118 -9.42 20.26 8.34
N PRO A 119 -10.66 20.78 8.30
CA PRO A 119 -10.97 22.08 7.71
C PRO A 119 -10.30 23.25 8.47
N SER A 120 -9.70 22.99 9.64
CA SER A 120 -8.89 23.93 10.42
C SER A 120 -7.38 23.76 10.26
N ASN A 121 -6.90 22.89 9.34
CA ASN A 121 -5.47 22.78 8.99
C ASN A 121 -5.01 23.98 8.14
N ARG A 122 -5.15 25.16 8.74
CA ARG A 122 -4.86 26.47 8.19
C ARG A 122 -3.77 27.11 9.04
N MET A 123 -2.71 27.60 8.41
CA MET A 123 -1.83 28.60 9.01
C MET A 123 -2.22 29.96 8.42
N GLY A 124 -3.02 30.72 9.14
CA GLY A 124 -3.60 31.97 8.60
C GLY A 124 -4.65 31.67 7.52
N GLU A 125 -4.53 32.30 6.35
CA GLU A 125 -5.41 32.03 5.19
C GLU A 125 -4.96 30.80 4.36
N GLU A 126 -3.79 30.24 4.63
CA GLU A 126 -3.23 29.16 3.83
C GLU A 126 -3.69 27.79 4.30
N THR A 127 -4.30 27.01 3.39
CA THR A 127 -4.75 25.65 3.65
C THR A 127 -3.59 24.67 3.43
N ARG A 128 -3.18 23.96 4.47
CA ARG A 128 -2.13 22.92 4.35
C ARG A 128 -2.69 21.73 3.57
N HIS A 129 -2.13 21.46 2.40
CA HIS A 129 -2.51 20.34 1.55
C HIS A 129 -1.66 19.10 1.91
N PRO A 130 -2.22 18.08 2.59
CA PRO A 130 -1.51 16.81 2.74
C PRO A 130 -1.21 16.24 1.34
N TRP A 131 0.07 16.08 1.04
CA TRP A 131 0.54 15.60 -0.27
C TRP A 131 0.83 14.10 -0.19
N ALA A 132 0.18 13.32 -1.06
CA ALA A 132 0.60 11.93 -1.29
C ALA A 132 1.56 11.94 -2.48
N GLY A 133 2.82 11.60 -2.22
CA GLY A 133 3.86 11.58 -3.25
C GLY A 133 3.57 10.49 -4.29
N PHE A 134 3.41 9.26 -3.83
CA PHE A 134 2.99 8.12 -4.65
C PHE A 134 1.86 7.35 -3.97
N SER A 135 0.89 6.92 -4.77
CA SER A 135 -0.24 6.10 -4.35
C SER A 135 -0.43 4.93 -5.32
N SER A 136 -0.78 3.76 -4.82
CA SER A 136 -1.12 2.58 -5.61
C SER A 136 -2.18 1.75 -4.88
N THR A 137 -2.69 0.71 -5.51
CA THR A 137 -3.64 -0.23 -4.90
C THR A 137 -3.07 -1.64 -5.02
N LEU A 138 -2.99 -2.33 -3.89
CA LEU A 138 -2.66 -3.74 -3.84
C LEU A 138 -3.96 -4.57 -3.79
N GLU A 139 -4.11 -5.49 -4.71
CA GLU A 139 -5.20 -6.47 -4.71
C GLU A 139 -4.66 -7.85 -4.31
N LEU A 140 -5.26 -8.48 -3.29
CA LEU A 140 -4.94 -9.83 -2.85
C LEU A 140 -5.88 -10.84 -3.51
N LYS A 141 -5.53 -11.28 -4.72
CA LYS A 141 -6.30 -12.28 -5.49
C LYS A 141 -6.27 -13.68 -4.87
N LEU A 142 -5.28 -13.99 -4.03
CA LEU A 142 -5.14 -15.28 -3.35
C LEU A 142 -6.43 -15.71 -2.64
N PHE A 143 -7.04 -14.81 -1.87
CA PHE A 143 -8.26 -15.09 -1.10
C PHE A 143 -9.49 -15.29 -1.98
N LYS A 144 -9.49 -14.78 -3.22
CA LYS A 144 -10.53 -15.08 -4.22
C LYS A 144 -10.44 -16.53 -4.72
N SER A 145 -9.21 -17.02 -4.87
CA SER A 145 -8.94 -18.37 -5.40
C SER A 145 -9.02 -19.47 -4.33
N LEU A 146 -8.86 -19.13 -3.05
CA LEU A 146 -8.81 -20.11 -1.97
C LEU A 146 -10.21 -20.67 -1.68
N LYS A 147 -10.36 -21.99 -1.85
CA LYS A 147 -11.56 -22.74 -1.45
C LYS A 147 -11.17 -23.72 -0.36
N LEU A 148 -11.74 -23.54 0.83
CA LEU A 148 -11.54 -24.43 1.94
C LEU A 148 -12.39 -25.69 1.76
N PRO A 149 -11.83 -26.90 1.89
CA PRO A 149 -12.61 -28.13 1.92
C PRO A 149 -13.77 -28.04 2.92
N PHE A 150 -14.97 -28.47 2.51
CA PHE A 150 -16.22 -28.44 3.28
C PHE A 150 -16.79 -27.06 3.66
N LEU A 151 -15.96 -26.00 3.69
CA LEU A 151 -16.35 -24.64 4.05
C LEU A 151 -16.63 -23.74 2.82
N GLY A 152 -16.07 -24.08 1.65
CA GLY A 152 -16.29 -23.33 0.42
C GLY A 152 -15.35 -22.12 0.27
N PRO A 153 -15.72 -21.11 -0.53
CA PRO A 153 -14.90 -19.91 -0.74
C PRO A 153 -14.85 -19.04 0.53
N ILE A 154 -13.72 -18.34 0.73
CA ILE A 154 -13.53 -17.44 1.89
C ILE A 154 -14.44 -16.20 1.81
N THR A 155 -14.68 -15.68 0.61
CA THR A 155 -15.56 -14.54 0.38
C THR A 155 -16.29 -14.68 -0.96
N ASN A 156 -17.45 -14.04 -1.05
CA ASN A 156 -18.14 -13.80 -2.32
C ASN A 156 -17.98 -12.35 -2.81
N ASP A 157 -17.47 -11.45 -1.97
CA ASP A 157 -17.20 -10.06 -2.31
C ASP A 157 -15.72 -9.88 -2.67
N GLU A 158 -15.48 -9.58 -3.94
CA GLU A 158 -14.16 -9.37 -4.52
C GLU A 158 -13.50 -8.04 -4.13
N SER A 159 -14.26 -7.09 -3.60
CA SER A 159 -13.77 -5.75 -3.26
C SER A 159 -13.05 -5.71 -1.90
N LEU A 160 -13.31 -6.68 -1.02
CA LEU A 160 -12.78 -6.75 0.35
C LEU A 160 -11.25 -6.87 0.43
N PHE A 161 -10.61 -7.32 -0.65
CA PHE A 161 -9.17 -7.60 -0.68
C PHE A 161 -8.37 -6.59 -1.52
N LYS A 162 -8.87 -5.35 -1.60
CA LYS A 162 -8.19 -4.22 -2.25
C LYS A 162 -7.75 -3.20 -1.20
N PHE A 163 -6.44 -2.97 -1.14
CA PHE A 163 -5.81 -2.12 -0.14
C PHE A 163 -5.18 -0.92 -0.82
N PRO A 164 -5.65 0.30 -0.54
CA PRO A 164 -4.98 1.50 -1.03
C PRO A 164 -3.68 1.71 -0.26
N LEU A 165 -2.60 1.97 -0.99
CA LEU A 165 -1.27 2.24 -0.46
C LEU A 165 -0.91 3.69 -0.76
N HIS A 166 -0.53 4.43 0.28
CA HIS A 166 -0.18 5.83 0.18
C HIS A 166 1.16 6.09 0.84
N ALA A 167 2.11 6.64 0.08
CA ALA A 167 3.35 7.15 0.61
C ALA A 167 3.25 8.67 0.80
N PHE A 168 3.20 9.08 2.05
CA PHE A 168 3.28 10.48 2.43
C PHE A 168 4.74 10.90 2.46
N ILE A 169 5.09 11.77 1.53
CA ILE A 169 6.35 12.49 1.56
C ILE A 169 6.02 13.93 1.30
N LEU A 170 6.54 14.81 2.16
CA LEU A 170 6.47 16.25 1.98
C LEU A 170 7.00 16.59 0.58
N ARG A 171 6.29 17.45 -0.14
CA ARG A 171 6.70 17.87 -1.49
C ARG A 171 8.09 18.49 -1.37
N ASN A 172 9.04 17.97 -2.13
CA ASN A 172 10.33 18.62 -2.31
C ASN A 172 10.26 19.37 -3.65
N PRO A 173 10.31 20.71 -3.66
CA PRO A 173 10.24 21.50 -4.89
C PRO A 173 11.41 21.15 -5.82
N SER A 174 11.16 21.29 -7.12
CA SER A 174 12.18 21.10 -8.14
C SER A 174 13.20 22.24 -8.10
N GLN A 175 14.39 21.99 -8.65
CA GLN A 175 15.44 23.02 -8.73
C GLN A 175 14.93 24.27 -9.46
N GLY A 176 14.16 24.11 -10.54
CA GLY A 176 13.57 25.22 -11.27
C GLY A 176 12.56 26.02 -10.43
N GLU A 177 11.73 25.34 -9.64
CA GLU A 177 10.80 26.02 -8.73
C GLU A 177 11.53 26.82 -7.66
N CYS A 178 12.66 26.32 -7.14
CA CYS A 178 13.48 27.07 -6.19
C CYS A 178 14.17 28.26 -6.83
N ILE A 179 14.75 28.11 -8.02
CA ILE A 179 15.36 29.24 -8.74
C ILE A 179 14.31 30.33 -9.00
N GLN A 180 13.15 29.96 -9.52
CA GLN A 180 12.06 30.91 -9.77
C GLN A 180 11.60 31.57 -8.47
N PHE A 181 11.45 30.80 -7.40
CA PHE A 181 11.08 31.35 -6.08
C PHE A 181 12.11 32.38 -5.58
N PHE A 182 13.41 32.10 -5.72
CA PHE A 182 14.45 33.06 -5.33
C PHE A 182 14.48 34.29 -6.25
N GLU A 183 14.23 34.14 -7.55
CA GLU A 183 14.11 35.26 -8.50
C GLU A 183 12.91 36.15 -8.18
N ASP A 184 11.74 35.54 -7.98
CA ASP A 184 10.50 36.24 -7.63
C ASP A 184 10.66 36.97 -6.29
N ARG A 185 11.25 36.29 -5.29
CA ARG A 185 11.58 36.85 -3.98
C ARG A 185 12.54 38.03 -4.09
N MET A 186 13.60 37.90 -4.89
CA MET A 186 14.57 38.98 -5.09
C MET A 186 13.92 40.18 -5.80
N SER A 187 13.01 39.93 -6.75
CA SER A 187 12.24 41.00 -7.39
C SER A 187 11.32 41.72 -6.40
N ALA A 188 10.64 40.96 -5.53
CA ALA A 188 9.76 41.51 -4.50
C ALA A 188 10.55 42.33 -3.47
N ILE A 189 11.70 41.83 -3.01
CA ILE A 189 12.60 42.56 -2.09
C ILE A 189 13.06 43.88 -2.71
N ARG A 190 13.48 43.90 -3.98
CA ARG A 190 13.91 45.13 -4.67
C ARG A 190 12.80 46.16 -4.83
N ASN A 191 11.54 45.72 -4.84
CA ASN A 191 10.39 46.59 -5.02
C ASN A 191 9.82 47.16 -3.69
N LEU A 192 10.30 46.69 -2.54
CA LEU A 192 9.94 47.26 -1.24
C LEU A 192 10.55 48.66 -1.07
N ASP A 193 9.75 49.60 -0.57
CA ASP A 193 10.12 51.02 -0.49
C ASP A 193 11.35 51.27 0.41
N ASP A 194 11.55 50.45 1.45
CA ASP A 194 12.75 50.49 2.30
C ASP A 194 14.02 50.01 1.59
N PHE A 195 13.92 49.16 0.56
CA PHE A 195 15.06 48.58 -0.16
C PHE A 195 15.47 49.35 -1.42
N LYS A 196 14.70 50.37 -1.83
CA LYS A 196 15.08 51.25 -2.94
C LYS A 196 16.28 52.16 -2.63
N SER A 197 16.66 52.31 -1.35
CA SER A 197 17.68 53.27 -0.90
C SER A 197 18.68 52.78 0.16
N LEU A 198 18.63 51.51 0.59
CA LEU A 198 19.53 51.00 1.63
C LEU A 198 20.86 50.42 1.07
N PRO A 199 22.02 50.77 1.65
CA PRO A 199 23.25 50.01 1.47
C PRO A 199 23.12 48.64 2.15
N SER A 200 23.71 47.62 1.55
CA SER A 200 23.68 46.21 1.95
C SER A 200 23.95 46.00 3.46
N GLY A 201 22.91 45.71 4.25
CA GLY A 201 23.05 45.30 5.65
C GLY A 201 21.83 45.61 6.53
N GLY A 202 20.73 44.86 6.37
CA GLY A 202 19.54 44.96 7.23
C GLY A 202 18.86 43.60 7.44
N THR A 203 18.38 43.36 8.66
CA THR A 203 18.13 42.04 9.26
C THR A 203 16.97 41.26 8.63
N TYR A 204 17.27 39.99 8.31
CA TYR A 204 16.38 38.98 7.73
C TYR A 204 15.26 38.54 8.68
N ILE A 205 14.02 38.43 8.16
CA ILE A 205 12.88 37.79 8.83
C ILE A 205 12.64 36.42 8.17
N PRO A 206 12.70 35.30 8.92
CA PRO A 206 12.48 33.98 8.37
C PRO A 206 10.98 33.71 8.15
N HIS A 207 10.65 33.19 6.97
CA HIS A 207 9.39 32.50 6.69
C HIS A 207 9.72 31.06 6.31
N GLU A 208 8.85 30.12 6.75
CA GLU A 208 9.06 28.68 6.64
C GLU A 208 9.28 28.24 5.20
N ASP A 209 10.51 27.78 4.97
CA ASP A 209 11.03 26.98 3.85
C ASP A 209 9.94 26.10 3.19
N ASN A 210 9.61 26.44 1.94
CA ASN A 210 8.66 25.68 1.11
C ASN A 210 9.32 24.40 0.51
N GLY A 211 10.48 24.00 1.05
CA GLY A 211 11.45 23.06 0.50
C GLY A 211 12.52 23.73 -0.39
N CYS A 212 12.60 25.06 -0.38
CA CYS A 212 13.60 25.94 -1.00
C CYS A 212 14.10 26.95 0.06
#